data_AF-A0A8J7MKF0-F1
#
_entry.id   AF-A0A8J7MKF0-F1
#
_cell.length_a   1.000
_cell.length_b   1.000
_cell.length_c   1.000
_cell.angle_alpha   90.00
_cell.angle_beta   90.00
_cell.angle_gamma   90.00
#
_symmetry.space_group_name_H-M   'P 1'
#
loop_
_entity.id
_entity.type
_entity.pdbx_description
1 polymer ?
#
loop_
_entity_poly.entity_id
_entity_poly.type
_entity_poly.pdbx_seq_one_letter_code
_entity_poly.pdbx_strand_id
1 'polypeptide(L)' 'MNKDNDPLVDAHGRNILNWNITLLIYFMICGFLMFLFIGFLLIWIPCILMVIYPIIGAAKASNGEVWKYPFSFKIL' A
#
# COMPACT_ATOMS: atom_id res chain seq x y z
N MET A 1 -6.26 -29.46 -5.19
CA MET A 1 -5.62 -28.38 -4.40
C MET A 1 -6.21 -27.07 -4.90
N ASN A 2 -7.23 -26.56 -4.22
CA ASN A 2 -7.97 -25.37 -4.66
C ASN A 2 -7.03 -24.17 -4.60
N LYS A 3 -6.69 -23.61 -5.76
CA LYS A 3 -5.85 -22.41 -5.90
C LYS A 3 -6.42 -21.19 -5.15
N ASP A 4 -7.70 -21.23 -4.80
CA ASP A 4 -8.45 -20.13 -4.19
C ASP A 4 -8.21 -19.98 -2.67
N ASN A 5 -7.60 -20.95 -2.01
CA ASN A 5 -7.38 -20.95 -0.55
C ASN A 5 -5.92 -21.15 -0.17
N ASP A 6 -4.99 -20.66 -0.98
CA ASP A 6 -3.59 -20.63 -0.56
C ASP A 6 -3.41 -19.53 0.52
N PRO A 7 -3.07 -19.89 1.78
CA PRO A 7 -2.93 -18.92 2.86
C PRO A 7 -1.86 -17.85 2.57
N LEU A 8 -0.86 -18.18 1.75
CA LEU A 8 0.18 -17.23 1.33
C LEU A 8 -0.39 -16.20 0.37
N VAL A 9 -1.18 -16.63 -0.62
CA VAL A 9 -1.83 -15.74 -1.58
C VAL A 9 -2.83 -14.82 -0.89
N ASP A 10 -3.62 -15.35 0.07
CA ASP A 10 -4.54 -14.52 0.86
C ASP A 10 -3.77 -13.50 1.72
N ALA A 11 -2.67 -13.90 2.36
CA ALA A 11 -1.85 -12.99 3.16
C ALA A 11 -1.21 -11.87 2.32
N HIS A 12 -0.70 -12.18 1.12
CA HIS A 12 -0.19 -11.18 0.19
C HIS A 12 -1.30 -10.25 -0.32
N GLY A 13 -2.45 -10.81 -0.69
CA GLY A 13 -3.63 -10.06 -1.14
C GLY A 13 -4.10 -9.06 -0.08
N ARG A 14 -4.27 -9.51 1.16
CA ARG A 14 -4.64 -8.63 2.29
C ARG A 14 -3.65 -7.50 2.51
N ASN A 15 -2.34 -7.78 2.43
CA ASN A 15 -1.33 -6.73 2.59
C ASN A 15 -1.38 -5.69 1.44
N ILE A 16 -1.56 -6.13 0.20
CA ILE A 16 -1.70 -5.23 -0.96
C ILE A 16 -2.97 -4.38 -0.84
N LEU A 17 -4.07 -4.97 -0.39
CA LEU A 17 -5.33 -4.24 -0.17
C LEU A 17 -5.20 -3.23 0.97
N ASN A 18 -4.64 -3.63 2.11
CA ASN A 18 -4.35 -2.74 3.24
C ASN A 18 -3.49 -1.53 2.80
N TRP A 19 -2.49 -1.76 1.93
CA TRP A 19 -1.66 -0.69 1.38
C TRP A 19 -2.44 0.25 0.44
N ASN A 20 -3.25 -0.30 -0.47
CA ASN A 20 -4.06 0.51 -1.38
C ASN A 20 -5.07 1.39 -0.62
N ILE A 21 -5.72 0.85 0.41
CA ILE A 21 -6.66 1.62 1.24
C ILE A 21 -5.90 2.73 1.98
N THR A 22 -4.71 2.43 2.51
CA THR A 22 -3.87 3.42 3.19
C THR A 22 -3.45 4.55 2.26
N LEU A 23 -3.02 4.22 1.02
CA LEU A 23 -2.71 5.22 0.00
C LEU A 23 -3.91 6.10 -0.34
N LEU A 24 -5.09 5.51 -0.48
CA LEU A 24 -6.31 6.26 -0.77
C LEU A 24 -6.64 7.26 0.35
N ILE A 25 -6.46 6.86 1.62
CA ILE A 25 -6.60 7.77 2.77
C ILE A 25 -5.55 8.90 2.69
N TYR A 26 -4.29 8.59 2.39
CA TYR A 26 -3.26 9.63 2.26
C TYR A 26 -3.54 10.60 1.11
N PHE A 27 -4.03 10.12 -0.04
CA PHE A 27 -4.44 10.99 -1.13
C PHE A 27 -5.64 11.86 -0.76
N MET A 28 -6.62 11.32 -0.02
CA MET A 28 -7.77 12.10 0.48
C MET A 28 -7.32 13.22 1.43
N ILE A 29 -6.40 12.93 2.36
CA ILE A 29 -5.80 13.92 3.26
C ILE A 29 -5.03 14.96 2.45
N CYS A 30 -4.17 14.56 1.51
CA CYS A 30 -3.42 15.48 0.66
C CYS A 30 -4.34 16.38 -0.17
N GLY A 31 -5.42 15.82 -0.72
CA GLY A 31 -6.44 16.57 -1.46
C GLY A 31 -7.14 17.60 -0.60
N PHE A 32 -7.47 17.27 0.66
CA PHE A 32 -8.02 18.25 1.61
C PHE A 32 -6.99 19.33 1.98
N LEU A 33 -5.72 18.96 2.18
CA LEU A 33 -4.63 19.91 2.45
C LEU A 33 -4.28 20.78 1.24
N MET A 34 -4.73 20.43 0.03
CA MET A 34 -4.51 21.22 -1.18
C MET A 34 -5.23 22.56 -1.11
N PHE A 35 -6.36 22.63 -0.40
CA PHE A 35 -7.06 23.90 -0.10
C PHE A 35 -6.20 24.87 0.73
N LEU A 36 -5.22 24.36 1.47
CA LEU A 36 -4.27 25.13 2.28
C LEU A 36 -2.95 25.41 1.54
N PHE A 37 -2.86 25.16 0.22
CA PHE A 37 -1.65 25.19 -0.62
C PHE A 37 -0.53 24.20 -0.23
N ILE A 38 -0.52 23.68 1.00
CA ILE A 38 0.45 22.70 1.52
C ILE A 38 0.31 21.35 0.81
N GLY A 39 -0.90 20.97 0.38
CA GLY A 39 -1.16 19.70 -0.29
C GLY A 39 -0.36 19.49 -1.58
N PHE A 40 0.03 20.56 -2.28
CA PHE A 40 0.85 20.47 -3.51
C PHE A 40 2.24 19.88 -3.27
N LEU A 41 2.84 20.16 -2.10
CA LEU A 41 4.13 19.58 -1.75
C LEU A 41 3.96 18.16 -1.19
N LEU A 42 2.89 17.95 -0.40
CA LEU A 42 2.66 16.71 0.31
C LEU A 42 2.29 15.53 -0.61
N ILE A 43 1.62 15.79 -1.74
CA ILE A 43 1.14 14.76 -2.67
C ILE A 43 2.26 13.95 -3.35
N TRP A 44 3.48 14.49 -3.42
CA TRP A 44 4.63 13.78 -3.98
C TRP A 44 5.04 12.57 -3.13
N ILE A 45 4.83 12.65 -1.81
CA ILE A 45 5.17 11.56 -0.88
C ILE A 45 4.36 10.29 -1.20
N PRO A 46 3.01 10.30 -1.16
CA PRO A 46 2.22 9.11 -1.50
C PRO A 46 2.43 8.66 -2.95
N CYS A 47 2.66 9.57 -3.90
CA CYS A 47 2.99 9.20 -5.29
C CYS A 47 4.28 8.38 -5.40
N ILE A 48 5.34 8.73 -4.65
CA ILE A 48 6.59 7.98 -4.67
C ILE A 48 6.38 6.62 -3.98
N LEU A 49 5.73 6.63 -2.82
CA LEU A 49 5.47 5.40 -2.06
C LEU A 49 4.61 4.41 -2.85
N MET A 50 3.63 4.87 -3.65
CA MET A 50 2.78 3.99 -4.46
C MET A 50 3.58 3.17 -5.47
N VAL A 51 4.76 3.62 -5.89
CA VAL A 51 5.63 2.91 -6.84
C VAL A 51 6.65 2.05 -6.11
N ILE A 52 7.35 2.62 -5.12
CA ILE A 52 8.43 1.92 -4.40
C ILE A 52 7.90 0.70 -3.66
N TYR A 53 6.77 0.83 -2.97
CA TYR A 53 6.28 -0.22 -2.10
C TYR A 53 5.86 -1.47 -2.87
N PRO A 54 5.06 -1.42 -3.94
CA PRO A 54 4.77 -2.61 -4.75
C PRO A 54 6.02 -3.29 -5.29
N ILE A 55 7.07 -2.54 -5.65
CA ILE A 55 8.35 -3.11 -6.10
C ILE A 55 9.00 -3.93 -4.96
N ILE A 56 9.10 -3.37 -3.76
CA ILE A 56 9.65 -4.09 -2.59
C ILE A 56 8.77 -5.29 -2.22
N GLY A 57 7.44 -5.12 -2.28
CA GLY A 57 6.48 -6.18 -2.03
C GLY A 57 6.61 -7.35 -3.01
N ALA A 58 6.76 -7.05 -4.30
CA ALA A 58 7.01 -8.06 -5.33
C ALA A 58 8.35 -8.76 -5.14
N ALA A 59 9.43 -8.01 -4.86
CA ALA A 59 10.76 -8.57 -4.61
C ALA A 59 10.81 -9.48 -3.36
N LYS A 60 10.03 -9.18 -2.32
CA LYS A 60 9.92 -10.04 -1.14
C LYS A 60 8.97 -11.21 -1.33
N ALA A 61 7.90 -11.03 -2.08
CA ALA A 61 7.01 -12.12 -2.49
C ALA A 61 7.76 -13.17 -3.33
N SER A 62 8.71 -12.77 -4.19
CA SER A 62 9.57 -13.73 -4.90
C SER A 62 10.50 -14.54 -3.97
N ASN A 63 10.78 -14.06 -2.76
CA ASN A 63 11.51 -14.80 -1.73
C ASN A 63 10.57 -15.64 -0.83
N GLY A 64 9.26 -15.65 -1.09
CA GLY A 64 8.27 -16.33 -0.25
C GLY A 64 7.96 -15.60 1.07
N GLU A 65 8.40 -14.35 1.22
CA GLU A 65 8.20 -13.56 2.44
C GLU A 65 6.98 -12.64 2.32
N VAL A 66 6.05 -12.73 3.27
CA VAL A 66 4.93 -11.80 3.38
C VAL A 66 5.41 -10.46 3.95
N TRP A 67 5.79 -9.54 3.07
CA TRP A 67 6.21 -8.21 3.49
C TRP A 67 5.02 -7.35 3.89
N LYS A 68 5.09 -6.81 5.11
CA LYS A 68 4.15 -5.80 5.61
C LYS A 68 4.63 -4.42 5.20
N TYR A 69 3.77 -3.71 4.47
CA TYR A 69 4.02 -2.35 4.04
C TYR A 69 4.16 -1.42 5.26
N PRO A 70 5.32 -0.80 5.49
CA PRO A 70 5.49 0.16 6.58
C PRO A 70 4.55 1.34 6.35
N PHE A 71 3.94 1.85 7.42
CA PHE A 71 2.86 2.84 7.39
C PHE A 71 1.51 2.37 6.85
N SER A 72 1.34 1.11 6.43
CA SER A 72 0.02 0.58 6.10
C SER A 72 -0.81 0.37 7.36
N PHE A 73 -2.04 0.87 7.36
CA PHE A 73 -3.04 0.49 8.36
C PHE A 73 -3.51 -0.94 8.08
N LYS A 74 -3.58 -1.76 9.13
CA LYS A 74 -4.13 -3.12 9.03
C LYS A 74 -5.64 -3.05 9.22
N ILE A 75 -6.37 -3.09 8.12
CA ILE A 75 -7.83 -2.94 8.09
C ILE A 75 -8.49 -4.30 7.86
N LEU A 76 -7.88 -5.15 7.03
CA LEU A 76 -8.29 -6.50 6.63
C LEU A 76 -7.32 -7.59 7.10
#